data_AF-A0A2N2IN30-F1
#
_entry.id   AF-A0A2N2IN30-F1
#
_cell.length_a   1.000
_cell.length_b   1.000
_cell.length_c   1.000
_cell.angle_alpha   90.00
_cell.angle_beta   90.00
_cell.angle_gamma   90.00
#
_symmetry.space_group_name_H-M   'P 1'
#
loop_
_entity.id
_entity.type
_entity.pdbx_description
1 polymer ?
#
loop_
_entity_poly.entity_id
_entity_poly.type
_entity_poly.pdbx_seq_one_letter_code
_entity_poly.pdbx_strand_id
1 'polypeptide(L)'
;MKILYFMLCLVVAFACENVKTIDSCGDGVLDPGEDCDTANFRFATCGDYGFYTQSGELACTDRCTLAPGICVGFCGDDDVQVSAGEECEGTDLNGNTCVSLGYSGGVLSCNANCTFDNSGCNSTCGNGVIDAEETCDDGNRADDDGCSHLCDEEAGYECTGTPSTCETACGDGIAAGEEACDGADLRGQACAGQGYWTGTLSCTNSCTVVNDCVGVRQLVAGEMHTCALLTDDTLWCWGWNQYGQLGDGT
;
A
#
# COMPACT_ATOMS: atom_id res chain seq x y z
N MET A 1 37.05 96.81 23.51
CA MET A 1 36.77 96.93 24.96
C MET A 1 36.17 95.59 25.39
N LYS A 2 37.03 94.61 25.75
CA LYS A 2 37.14 94.03 27.11
C LYS A 2 35.74 93.69 27.66
N ILE A 3 35.35 92.43 27.85
CA ILE A 3 35.84 91.57 28.93
C ILE A 3 35.74 90.07 28.57
N LEU A 4 36.84 89.39 28.85
CA LEU A 4 37.06 87.95 28.92
C LEU A 4 36.39 87.41 30.20
N TYR A 5 35.58 86.35 30.15
CA TYR A 5 35.39 85.47 31.30
C TYR A 5 35.39 84.00 30.87
N PHE A 6 36.50 83.36 31.23
CA PHE A 6 36.77 81.95 31.21
C PHE A 6 36.14 81.37 32.47
N MET A 7 35.12 80.51 32.38
CA MET A 7 34.78 79.68 33.54
C MET A 7 33.99 78.43 33.16
N LEU A 8 34.72 77.31 33.32
CA LEU A 8 34.26 76.02 33.81
C LEU A 8 33.17 75.30 33.01
N CYS A 9 33.67 74.39 32.18
CA CYS A 9 32.98 73.18 31.74
C CYS A 9 32.43 72.43 32.98
N LEU A 10 31.17 72.68 33.33
CA LEU A 10 30.41 71.81 34.22
C LEU A 10 29.68 70.82 33.31
N VAL A 11 30.36 69.72 33.02
CA VAL A 11 29.74 68.51 32.48
C VAL A 11 28.79 68.02 33.56
N VAL A 12 27.55 68.51 33.55
CA VAL A 12 26.46 67.85 34.26
C VAL A 12 26.13 66.64 33.41
N ALA A 13 26.90 65.58 33.63
CA ALA A 13 26.42 64.24 33.40
C ALA A 13 25.18 64.10 34.30
N PHE A 14 24.02 64.45 33.75
CA PHE A 14 22.79 63.82 34.18
C PHE A 14 23.01 62.35 33.86
N ALA A 15 23.53 61.64 34.86
CA ALA A 15 23.45 60.21 34.93
C ALA A 15 21.98 59.89 34.70
N CYS A 16 21.69 59.25 33.59
CA CYS A 16 20.45 58.51 33.45
C CYS A 16 20.58 57.30 34.38
N GLU A 17 20.53 57.52 35.70
CA GLU A 17 20.34 56.46 36.68
C GLU A 17 18.86 56.07 36.62
N ASN A 18 18.50 55.39 35.52
CA ASN A 18 17.32 54.54 35.38
C ASN A 18 17.53 53.63 34.16
N VAL A 19 18.70 53.02 34.02
CA VAL A 19 18.68 51.67 33.43
C VAL A 19 18.23 50.80 34.59
N LYS A 20 16.97 50.37 34.53
CA LYS A 20 16.41 49.36 35.42
C LYS A 20 17.20 48.08 35.15
N THR A 21 18.34 47.89 35.81
CA THR A 21 18.97 46.57 35.90
C THR A 21 18.28 45.84 37.04
N ILE A 22 17.04 45.46 36.81
CA ILE A 22 16.55 44.23 37.38
C ILE A 22 16.19 43.44 36.12
N ASP A 23 16.96 42.38 35.90
CA ASP A 23 16.56 41.19 35.16
C ASP A 23 15.26 40.71 35.82
N SER A 24 14.15 41.33 35.42
CA SER A 24 12.91 41.36 36.19
C SER A 24 11.92 40.43 35.54
N CYS A 25 12.40 39.23 35.22
CA CYS A 25 11.58 38.24 34.58
C CYS A 25 10.24 38.05 35.32
N GLY A 26 9.14 38.24 34.60
CA GLY A 26 7.80 38.12 35.14
C GLY A 26 7.19 39.44 35.63
N ASP A 27 7.65 40.59 35.12
CA ASP A 27 7.09 41.90 35.46
C ASP A 27 6.00 42.38 34.49
N GLY A 28 5.71 41.57 33.47
CA GLY A 28 4.69 41.81 32.46
C GLY A 28 5.17 42.66 31.29
N VAL A 29 6.44 43.04 31.25
CA VAL A 29 7.06 43.82 30.16
C VAL A 29 8.20 43.02 29.56
N LEU A 30 8.17 42.86 28.24
CA LEU A 30 9.26 42.21 27.52
C LEU A 30 10.46 43.16 27.41
N ASP A 31 11.53 42.85 28.13
CA ASP A 31 12.73 43.68 28.19
C ASP A 31 13.80 43.28 27.14
N PRO A 32 14.75 44.18 26.79
CA PRO A 32 15.86 43.86 25.89
C PRO A 32 16.76 42.76 26.47
N GLY A 33 16.75 41.58 25.86
CA GLY A 33 17.53 40.41 26.29
C GLY A 33 16.67 39.23 26.76
N GLU A 34 15.37 39.42 26.90
CA GLU A 34 14.40 38.36 27.23
C GLU A 34 13.76 37.75 25.97
N ASP A 35 13.59 36.43 25.99
CA ASP A 35 12.86 35.69 24.95
C ASP A 35 11.34 35.77 25.16
N CYS A 36 10.90 35.89 26.42
CA CYS A 36 9.50 36.03 26.84
C CYS A 36 9.42 36.75 28.20
N ASP A 37 8.25 37.27 28.57
CA ASP A 37 7.91 37.65 29.96
C ASP A 37 6.49 37.18 30.30
N THR A 38 6.34 36.35 31.33
CA THR A 38 5.04 35.79 31.76
C THR A 38 4.28 35.11 30.62
N ALA A 39 3.27 35.77 30.03
CA ALA A 39 2.46 35.29 28.91
C ALA A 39 2.75 36.07 27.59
N ASN A 40 3.80 36.89 27.57
CA ASN A 40 4.22 37.71 26.45
C ASN A 40 5.38 37.03 25.72
N PHE A 41 5.05 36.27 24.67
CA PHE A 41 5.99 35.37 23.98
C PHE A 41 6.59 35.95 22.69
N ARG A 42 6.65 37.27 22.48
CA ARG A 42 7.13 37.86 21.20
C ARG A 42 6.40 37.36 19.94
N PHE A 43 5.15 36.88 20.07
CA PHE A 43 4.40 36.16 19.01
C PHE A 43 4.98 34.80 18.62
N ALA A 44 5.94 34.26 19.36
CA ALA A 44 6.40 32.89 19.18
C ALA A 44 5.25 31.92 19.38
N THR A 45 5.21 30.89 18.55
CA THR A 45 4.32 29.76 18.63
C THR A 45 5.14 28.49 18.80
N CYS A 46 4.52 27.40 19.25
CA CYS A 46 5.16 26.08 19.21
C CYS A 46 5.68 25.75 17.79
N GLY A 47 5.02 26.25 16.72
CA GLY A 47 5.46 26.12 15.33
C GLY A 47 6.81 26.78 14.99
N ASP A 48 7.17 27.88 15.66
CA ASP A 48 8.47 28.56 15.43
C ASP A 48 9.67 27.77 15.99
N TYR A 49 9.40 26.77 16.84
CA TYR A 49 10.39 25.90 17.49
C TYR A 49 10.33 24.44 17.00
N GLY A 50 9.60 24.16 15.91
CA GLY A 50 9.53 22.82 15.30
C GLY A 50 8.43 21.91 15.84
N PHE A 51 7.45 22.43 16.57
CA PHE A 51 6.29 21.66 17.05
C PHE A 51 5.10 21.89 16.10
N TYR A 52 4.56 20.81 15.52
CA TYR A 52 3.60 20.90 14.41
C TYR A 52 2.15 21.12 14.84
N THR A 53 1.81 20.74 16.07
CA THR A 53 0.52 21.12 16.62
C THR A 53 0.60 22.52 17.22
N GLN A 54 -0.25 23.43 16.74
CA GLN A 54 -0.52 24.70 17.44
C GLN A 54 -1.29 24.48 18.75
N SER A 55 -1.37 23.24 19.27
CA SER A 55 -1.95 22.92 20.57
C SER A 55 -0.85 22.76 21.60
N GLY A 56 -0.82 23.71 22.54
CA GLY A 56 0.20 23.83 23.57
C GLY A 56 0.39 25.31 23.92
N GLU A 57 0.87 25.60 25.13
CA GLU A 57 1.19 26.96 25.55
C GLU A 57 2.71 27.06 25.71
N LEU A 58 3.36 28.04 25.08
CA LEU A 58 4.76 28.30 25.40
C LEU A 58 4.84 28.67 26.89
N ALA A 59 5.78 28.08 27.63
CA ALA A 59 6.00 28.48 29.00
C ALA A 59 7.18 29.46 29.05
N CYS A 60 7.01 30.58 29.72
CA CYS A 60 8.15 31.42 30.07
C CYS A 60 8.75 30.92 31.38
N THR A 61 10.04 30.58 31.39
CA THR A 61 10.71 30.16 32.63
C THR A 61 10.94 31.34 33.56
N ASP A 62 11.23 31.09 34.83
CA ASP A 62 11.65 32.11 35.81
C ASP A 62 12.98 32.82 35.45
N ARG A 63 13.58 32.47 34.30
CA ARG A 63 14.77 33.11 33.74
C ARG A 63 14.51 33.81 32.40
N CYS A 64 13.25 33.97 32.03
CA CYS A 64 12.80 34.65 30.80
C CYS A 64 13.35 34.06 29.51
N THR A 65 13.56 32.74 29.57
CA THR A 65 13.79 31.89 28.41
C THR A 65 12.51 31.16 28.06
N LEU A 66 12.23 31.02 26.77
CA LEU A 66 11.13 30.20 26.29
C LEU A 66 11.43 28.72 26.59
N ALA A 67 10.51 28.06 27.30
CA ALA A 67 10.52 26.63 27.51
C ALA A 67 9.39 25.97 26.71
N PRO A 68 9.69 24.96 25.88
CA PRO A 68 8.69 24.26 25.09
C PRO A 68 7.86 23.24 25.89
N GLY A 69 7.96 23.22 27.23
CA GLY A 69 7.47 22.14 28.10
C GLY A 69 5.96 21.89 28.14
N ILE A 70 5.16 22.59 27.33
CA ILE A 70 3.71 22.37 27.15
C ILE A 70 3.33 22.24 25.65
N CYS A 71 4.30 22.32 24.73
CA CYS A 71 4.09 21.98 23.33
C CYS A 71 4.06 20.45 23.18
N VAL A 72 3.09 19.91 22.46
CA VAL A 72 2.93 18.47 22.17
C VAL A 72 3.20 18.20 20.68
N GLY A 73 3.86 17.07 20.35
CA GLY A 73 4.24 16.70 18.98
C GLY A 73 5.59 17.30 18.56
N PHE A 74 6.70 16.71 19.02
CA PHE A 74 8.04 17.12 18.60
C PHE A 74 8.61 16.11 17.62
N CYS A 75 8.82 16.57 16.38
CA CYS A 75 9.58 15.79 15.43
C CYS A 75 11.07 15.80 15.80
N GLY A 76 11.64 14.64 16.07
CA GLY A 76 13.04 14.46 16.47
C GLY A 76 13.23 13.90 17.89
N ASP A 77 12.18 13.47 18.61
CA ASP A 77 12.28 13.00 20.00
C ASP A 77 12.25 11.48 20.18
N ASP A 78 12.40 10.73 19.09
CA ASP A 78 12.39 9.26 19.06
C ASP A 78 11.06 8.60 19.49
N ASP A 79 9.95 9.34 19.63
CA ASP A 79 8.62 8.83 19.97
C ASP A 79 7.56 9.26 18.92
N VAL A 80 6.97 8.33 18.15
CA VAL A 80 5.91 8.68 17.18
C VAL A 80 4.59 9.06 17.88
N GLN A 81 4.19 10.31 17.80
CA GLN A 81 3.02 10.85 18.50
C GLN A 81 1.83 11.06 17.56
N VAL A 82 1.16 9.96 17.19
CA VAL A 82 0.03 9.96 16.24
C VAL A 82 -1.09 10.94 16.63
N SER A 83 -1.35 11.10 17.93
CA SER A 83 -2.36 12.07 18.44
C SER A 83 -1.98 13.54 18.21
N ALA A 84 -0.70 13.81 17.97
CA ALA A 84 -0.16 15.11 17.60
C ALA A 84 0.07 15.24 16.07
N GLY A 85 -0.37 14.27 15.27
CA GLY A 85 -0.32 14.34 13.81
C GLY A 85 1.00 13.90 13.19
N GLU A 86 1.88 13.25 13.95
CA GLU A 86 3.10 12.63 13.41
C GLU A 86 2.78 11.30 12.73
N GLU A 87 3.34 11.10 11.55
CA GLU A 87 3.25 9.85 10.80
C GLU A 87 4.46 8.94 11.06
N CYS A 88 5.62 9.54 11.36
CA CYS A 88 6.92 8.89 11.56
C CYS A 88 7.83 9.78 12.43
N GLU A 89 8.97 9.24 12.86
CA GLU A 89 9.97 9.90 13.69
C GLU A 89 11.37 9.39 13.35
N GLY A 90 12.20 10.22 12.69
CA GLY A 90 13.56 9.82 12.29
C GLY A 90 13.59 8.53 11.44
N THR A 91 14.03 7.41 12.02
CA THR A 91 13.99 6.07 11.39
C THR A 91 12.80 5.22 11.80
N ASP A 92 12.05 5.63 12.82
CA ASP A 92 10.79 4.99 13.20
C ASP A 92 9.68 5.42 12.24
N LEU A 93 9.31 4.53 11.33
CA LEU A 93 8.26 4.76 10.34
C LEU A 93 6.89 4.28 10.85
N ASN A 94 6.75 4.03 12.16
CA ASN A 94 5.53 3.50 12.78
C ASN A 94 5.06 2.18 12.11
N GLY A 95 6.03 1.36 11.70
CA GLY A 95 5.79 0.11 10.96
C GLY A 95 5.39 0.26 9.48
N ASN A 96 5.35 1.47 8.93
CA ASN A 96 5.05 1.70 7.53
C ASN A 96 6.27 1.48 6.63
N THR A 97 5.98 1.10 5.40
CA THR A 97 6.94 0.90 4.31
C THR A 97 6.36 1.49 3.05
N CYS A 98 7.17 1.65 2.00
CA CYS A 98 6.65 2.00 0.68
C CYS A 98 5.56 1.02 0.23
N VAL A 99 5.73 -0.28 0.49
CA VAL A 99 4.75 -1.32 0.16
C VAL A 99 3.41 -1.10 0.88
N SER A 100 3.44 -0.76 2.17
CA SER A 100 2.20 -0.51 2.93
C SER A 100 1.50 0.80 2.51
N LEU A 101 2.21 1.74 1.88
CA LEU A 101 1.66 2.97 1.33
C LEU A 101 1.20 2.85 -0.14
N GLY A 102 1.31 1.66 -0.73
CA GLY A 102 0.85 1.42 -2.11
C GLY A 102 1.91 1.65 -3.18
N TYR A 103 3.20 1.61 -2.83
CA TYR A 103 4.30 1.55 -3.80
C TYR A 103 4.74 0.09 -4.01
N SER A 104 5.41 -0.21 -5.12
CA SER A 104 5.95 -1.55 -5.39
C SER A 104 7.12 -1.92 -4.45
N GLY A 105 7.82 -0.92 -3.90
CA GLY A 105 8.98 -1.11 -3.04
C GLY A 105 9.72 0.19 -2.75
N GLY A 106 11.01 0.10 -2.45
CA GLY A 106 11.88 1.25 -2.16
C GLY A 106 12.06 1.54 -0.67
N VAL A 107 12.68 2.69 -0.38
CA VAL A 107 13.03 3.12 0.98
C VAL A 107 12.14 4.29 1.37
N LEU A 108 11.20 4.02 2.27
CA LEU A 108 10.38 5.05 2.90
C LEU A 108 11.25 5.81 3.91
N SER A 109 11.20 7.14 3.88
CA SER A 109 11.93 7.98 4.82
C SER A 109 10.99 8.89 5.59
N CYS A 110 11.42 9.38 6.74
CA CYS A 110 10.71 10.41 7.49
C CYS A 110 11.34 11.78 7.21
N ASN A 111 10.55 12.77 6.83
CA ASN A 111 11.07 14.12 6.63
C ASN A 111 11.14 14.90 7.96
N ALA A 112 11.78 16.08 7.92
CA ALA A 112 11.93 16.95 9.09
C ALA A 112 10.60 17.48 9.67
N ASN A 113 9.49 17.28 8.96
CA ASN A 113 8.14 17.62 9.41
C ASN A 113 7.36 16.41 9.94
N CYS A 114 8.01 15.26 10.17
CA CYS A 114 7.41 14.02 10.65
C CYS A 114 6.23 13.53 9.81
N THR A 115 6.36 13.74 8.50
CA THR A 115 5.49 13.16 7.47
C THR A 115 6.32 12.24 6.59
N PHE A 116 5.65 11.29 5.95
CA PHE A 116 6.32 10.34 5.07
C PHE A 116 6.93 11.03 3.84
N ASP A 117 8.21 10.78 3.59
CA ASP A 117 8.89 11.11 2.34
C ASP A 117 8.90 9.87 1.43
N ASN A 118 8.05 9.92 0.41
CA ASN A 118 7.88 8.86 -0.60
C ASN A 118 8.82 9.00 -1.79
N SER A 119 9.73 9.97 -1.81
CA SER A 119 10.66 10.16 -2.94
C SER A 119 11.65 9.01 -3.12
N GLY A 120 11.91 8.24 -2.06
CA GLY A 120 12.68 7.01 -2.08
C GLY A 120 11.85 5.74 -2.34
N CYS A 121 10.53 5.86 -2.46
CA CYS A 121 9.67 4.75 -2.85
C CYS A 121 9.75 4.53 -4.36
N ASN A 122 9.80 3.26 -4.75
CA ASN A 122 9.71 2.89 -6.15
C ASN A 122 8.30 3.16 -6.69
N SER A 123 8.14 3.22 -8.01
CA SER A 123 6.87 3.47 -8.70
C SER A 123 5.70 2.64 -8.19
N THR A 124 4.51 3.22 -8.30
CA THR A 124 3.27 2.52 -8.01
C THR A 124 2.92 1.66 -9.21
N CYS A 125 2.96 0.34 -9.01
CA CYS A 125 2.37 -0.60 -9.95
C CYS A 125 0.91 -0.23 -10.24
N GLY A 126 0.54 -0.27 -11.51
CA GLY A 126 -0.79 0.09 -12.01
C GLY A 126 -0.96 1.56 -12.35
N ASN A 127 0.13 2.28 -12.64
CA ASN A 127 0.08 3.69 -13.02
C ASN A 127 0.02 3.89 -14.55
N GLY A 128 0.14 2.81 -15.33
CA GLY A 128 0.11 2.79 -16.78
C GLY A 128 1.46 3.09 -17.45
N VAL A 129 2.56 3.07 -16.71
CA VAL A 129 3.93 3.17 -17.24
C VAL A 129 4.77 2.04 -16.69
N ILE A 130 5.70 1.50 -17.48
CA ILE A 130 6.68 0.52 -16.98
C ILE A 130 7.91 1.30 -16.52
N ASP A 131 8.11 1.34 -15.21
CA ASP A 131 9.28 1.94 -14.56
C ASP A 131 10.46 0.95 -14.46
N ALA A 132 11.63 1.42 -14.02
CA ALA A 132 12.90 0.67 -14.13
C ALA A 132 12.96 -0.67 -13.37
N GLU A 133 12.01 -0.91 -12.46
CA GLU A 133 11.92 -2.07 -11.58
C GLU A 133 10.64 -2.90 -11.81
N GLU A 134 9.86 -2.57 -12.84
CA GLU A 134 8.62 -3.26 -13.20
C GLU A 134 8.86 -4.17 -14.42
N THR A 135 8.27 -5.36 -14.41
CA THR A 135 8.30 -6.26 -15.58
C THR A 135 7.13 -6.01 -16.51
N CYS A 136 5.99 -5.58 -15.94
CA CYS A 136 4.77 -5.15 -16.62
C CYS A 136 4.11 -4.02 -15.79
N ASP A 137 3.14 -3.31 -16.37
CA ASP A 137 2.20 -2.42 -15.68
C ASP A 137 0.96 -2.24 -16.57
N ASP A 138 -0.16 -2.90 -16.23
CA ASP A 138 -1.38 -2.87 -17.04
C ASP A 138 -2.35 -1.73 -16.69
N GLY A 139 -1.87 -0.74 -15.92
CA GLY A 139 -2.65 0.39 -15.45
C GLY A 139 -3.55 0.09 -14.25
N ASN A 140 -3.39 -1.07 -13.60
CA ASN A 140 -4.05 -1.36 -12.35
C ASN A 140 -3.25 -2.31 -11.42
N ARG A 141 -3.86 -2.73 -10.30
CA ARG A 141 -3.22 -3.56 -9.25
C ARG A 141 -4.04 -4.81 -8.92
N ALA A 142 -4.96 -5.18 -9.78
CA ALA A 142 -5.63 -6.46 -9.64
C ALA A 142 -4.61 -7.57 -9.86
N ASP A 143 -4.88 -8.71 -9.25
CA ASP A 143 -4.20 -9.94 -9.61
C ASP A 143 -5.14 -10.72 -10.55
N ASP A 144 -4.58 -11.68 -11.27
CA ASP A 144 -5.19 -12.57 -12.26
C ASP A 144 -5.72 -11.89 -13.54
N ASP A 145 -5.26 -10.67 -13.89
CA ASP A 145 -5.56 -9.96 -15.15
C ASP A 145 -4.33 -9.70 -16.05
N GLY A 146 -3.17 -10.23 -15.65
CA GLY A 146 -1.97 -10.35 -16.45
C GLY A 146 -0.75 -9.67 -15.85
N CYS A 147 -0.94 -8.53 -15.18
CA CYS A 147 0.12 -7.88 -14.42
C CYS A 147 -0.26 -7.79 -12.94
N SER A 148 0.47 -8.51 -12.10
CA SER A 148 0.12 -8.62 -10.68
C SER A 148 0.23 -7.28 -9.94
N HIS A 149 -0.31 -7.21 -8.72
CA HIS A 149 -0.16 -6.06 -7.82
C HIS A 149 1.29 -5.72 -7.44
N LEU A 150 2.26 -6.57 -7.79
CA LEU A 150 3.69 -6.40 -7.60
C LEU A 150 4.44 -6.02 -8.89
N CYS A 151 3.73 -5.88 -10.01
CA CYS A 151 4.29 -5.61 -11.34
C CYS A 151 5.20 -6.72 -11.87
N ASP A 152 4.89 -7.95 -11.43
CA ASP A 152 5.37 -9.19 -12.02
C ASP A 152 4.34 -9.70 -13.03
N GLU A 153 4.80 -10.12 -14.23
CA GLU A 153 3.96 -10.83 -15.20
C GLU A 153 3.38 -12.10 -14.58
N GLU A 154 2.07 -12.26 -14.71
CA GLU A 154 1.36 -13.40 -14.13
C GLU A 154 1.53 -14.66 -14.98
N ALA A 155 1.52 -15.82 -14.32
CA ALA A 155 1.68 -17.08 -15.02
C ALA A 155 0.52 -17.35 -15.99
N GLY A 156 0.83 -17.66 -17.25
CA GLY A 156 -0.15 -17.85 -18.31
C GLY A 156 -0.48 -16.59 -19.12
N TYR A 157 0.16 -15.46 -18.80
CA TYR A 157 0.00 -14.21 -19.52
C TYR A 157 1.30 -13.79 -20.23
N GLU A 158 1.15 -13.18 -21.41
CA GLU A 158 2.21 -12.45 -22.08
C GLU A 158 1.83 -10.96 -22.13
N CYS A 159 2.61 -10.13 -21.45
CA CYS A 159 2.39 -8.68 -21.37
C CYS A 159 3.30 -7.94 -22.36
N THR A 160 2.73 -7.00 -23.13
CA THR A 160 3.51 -6.15 -24.03
C THR A 160 3.03 -4.71 -24.03
N GLY A 161 3.90 -3.75 -24.32
CA GLY A 161 3.54 -2.33 -24.42
C GLY A 161 3.67 -1.54 -23.13
N THR A 162 3.29 -0.26 -23.19
CA THR A 162 3.25 0.70 -22.05
C THR A 162 2.02 1.62 -22.21
N PRO A 163 0.97 1.50 -21.38
CA PRO A 163 0.72 0.44 -20.39
C PRO A 163 0.80 -0.94 -21.04
N SER A 164 1.18 -1.94 -20.24
CA SER A 164 1.12 -3.35 -20.62
C SER A 164 -0.29 -3.73 -21.01
N THR A 165 -0.42 -4.40 -22.14
CA THR A 165 -1.60 -5.16 -22.50
C THR A 165 -1.22 -6.62 -22.42
N CYS A 166 -1.88 -7.36 -21.53
CA CYS A 166 -1.59 -8.76 -21.27
C CYS A 166 -2.65 -9.64 -21.94
N GLU A 167 -2.20 -10.63 -22.69
CA GLU A 167 -3.06 -11.64 -23.33
C GLU A 167 -2.69 -13.03 -22.80
N THR A 168 -3.66 -13.94 -22.72
CA THR A 168 -3.40 -15.30 -22.28
C THR A 168 -2.74 -16.12 -23.40
N ALA A 169 -1.77 -16.95 -23.03
CA ALA A 169 -0.94 -17.69 -23.97
C ALA A 169 -1.42 -19.13 -24.18
N CYS A 170 -2.37 -19.31 -25.11
CA CYS A 170 -2.90 -20.64 -25.39
C CYS A 170 -1.85 -21.65 -25.90
N GLY A 171 -1.74 -22.78 -25.22
CA GLY A 171 -0.82 -23.87 -25.46
C GLY A 171 0.41 -23.89 -24.55
N ASP A 172 0.46 -23.07 -23.50
CA ASP A 172 1.59 -22.99 -22.57
C ASP A 172 1.47 -23.98 -21.37
N GLY A 173 0.32 -24.65 -21.26
CA GLY A 173 -0.01 -25.61 -20.22
C GLY A 173 -0.63 -25.01 -18.96
N ILE A 174 -1.01 -23.74 -18.96
CA ILE A 174 -1.64 -23.02 -17.85
C ILE A 174 -2.94 -22.38 -18.34
N ALA A 175 -4.09 -22.82 -17.81
CA ALA A 175 -5.36 -22.19 -18.16
C ALA A 175 -5.57 -20.89 -17.35
N ALA A 176 -5.15 -19.75 -17.91
CA ALA A 176 -5.18 -18.44 -17.27
C ALA A 176 -6.36 -17.56 -17.75
N GLY A 177 -6.75 -16.57 -16.95
CA GLY A 177 -7.77 -15.59 -17.31
C GLY A 177 -9.08 -16.18 -17.86
N GLU A 178 -9.43 -15.74 -19.08
CA GLU A 178 -10.64 -16.14 -19.82
C GLU A 178 -10.52 -17.52 -20.51
N GLU A 179 -9.38 -18.19 -20.41
CA GLU A 179 -9.21 -19.51 -21.01
C GLU A 179 -10.10 -20.55 -20.32
N ALA A 180 -10.80 -21.33 -21.16
CA ALA A 180 -11.58 -22.45 -20.66
C ALA A 180 -10.68 -23.64 -20.29
N CYS A 181 -9.52 -23.75 -20.93
CA CYS A 181 -8.50 -24.79 -20.75
C CYS A 181 -7.21 -24.40 -21.47
N ASP A 182 -6.11 -25.08 -21.15
CA ASP A 182 -4.85 -25.06 -21.90
C ASP A 182 -4.23 -26.46 -21.95
N GLY A 183 -4.23 -27.08 -23.13
CA GLY A 183 -3.62 -28.40 -23.32
C GLY A 183 -4.22 -29.46 -22.40
N ALA A 184 -3.48 -29.83 -21.35
CA ALA A 184 -3.91 -30.78 -20.32
C ALA A 184 -4.54 -30.13 -19.09
N ASP A 185 -4.34 -28.83 -18.88
CA ASP A 185 -5.02 -28.07 -17.84
C ASP A 185 -6.46 -27.78 -18.27
N LEU A 186 -7.39 -28.53 -17.69
CA LEU A 186 -8.83 -28.39 -17.93
C LEU A 186 -9.51 -27.63 -16.79
N ARG A 187 -8.78 -26.89 -15.94
CA ARG A 187 -9.30 -26.20 -14.74
C ARG A 187 -10.06 -27.14 -13.80
N GLY A 188 -9.56 -28.37 -13.67
CA GLY A 188 -10.19 -29.42 -12.87
C GLY A 188 -11.49 -29.98 -13.46
N GLN A 189 -11.87 -29.62 -14.68
CA GLN A 189 -13.02 -30.21 -15.36
C GLN A 189 -12.77 -31.67 -15.71
N ALA A 190 -13.78 -32.50 -15.48
CA ALA A 190 -13.81 -33.89 -15.92
C ALA A 190 -15.24 -34.30 -16.22
N CYS A 191 -15.41 -35.26 -17.13
CA CYS A 191 -16.72 -35.79 -17.51
C CYS A 191 -17.54 -36.27 -16.31
N ALA A 192 -16.91 -37.01 -15.39
CA ALA A 192 -17.57 -37.46 -14.16
C ALA A 192 -18.05 -36.31 -13.27
N GLY A 193 -17.27 -35.22 -13.18
CA GLY A 193 -17.63 -34.02 -12.42
C GLY A 193 -18.81 -33.26 -13.02
N GLN A 194 -19.07 -33.43 -14.32
CA GLN A 194 -20.21 -32.86 -15.02
C GLN A 194 -21.39 -33.85 -15.18
N GLY A 195 -21.35 -35.00 -14.49
CA GLY A 195 -22.46 -35.97 -14.46
C GLY A 195 -22.52 -36.92 -15.65
N TYR A 196 -21.47 -37.00 -16.46
CA TYR A 196 -21.35 -37.99 -17.53
C TYR A 196 -20.81 -39.32 -17.00
N TRP A 197 -21.13 -40.41 -17.69
CA TRP A 197 -20.76 -41.78 -17.29
C TRP A 197 -19.30 -42.11 -17.63
N THR A 198 -18.87 -41.74 -18.83
CA THR A 198 -17.50 -41.97 -19.32
C THR A 198 -17.09 -40.86 -20.32
N GLY A 199 -16.03 -41.08 -21.08
CA GLY A 199 -15.47 -40.12 -22.02
C GLY A 199 -14.35 -39.28 -21.43
N THR A 200 -13.86 -38.31 -22.20
CA THR A 200 -12.74 -37.45 -21.81
C THR A 200 -12.99 -36.03 -22.33
N LEU A 201 -12.51 -35.03 -21.59
CA LEU A 201 -12.49 -33.65 -22.05
C LEU A 201 -11.13 -33.37 -22.68
N SER A 202 -11.11 -32.60 -23.75
CA SER A 202 -9.88 -32.20 -24.44
C SER A 202 -9.86 -30.69 -24.63
N CYS A 203 -8.68 -30.09 -24.73
CA CYS A 203 -8.53 -28.67 -25.05
C CYS A 203 -8.11 -28.49 -26.52
N THR A 204 -8.69 -27.49 -27.19
CA THR A 204 -8.23 -27.09 -28.53
C THR A 204 -7.10 -26.06 -28.46
N ASN A 205 -6.41 -25.84 -29.58
CA ASN A 205 -5.42 -24.75 -29.74
C ASN A 205 -6.04 -23.34 -29.73
N SER A 206 -7.35 -23.22 -29.53
CA SER A 206 -8.05 -21.95 -29.32
C SER A 206 -8.62 -21.87 -27.91
N CYS A 207 -8.09 -22.68 -26.98
CA CYS A 207 -8.41 -22.69 -25.56
C CYS A 207 -9.91 -22.86 -25.28
N THR A 208 -10.56 -23.67 -26.12
CA THR A 208 -11.95 -24.11 -25.94
C THR A 208 -11.98 -25.59 -25.56
N VAL A 209 -12.85 -25.91 -24.59
CA VAL A 209 -13.07 -27.29 -24.15
C VAL A 209 -13.90 -28.04 -25.19
N VAL A 210 -13.38 -29.16 -25.67
CA VAL A 210 -14.12 -30.15 -26.46
C VAL A 210 -14.73 -31.16 -25.50
N ASN A 211 -16.05 -31.27 -25.57
CA ASN A 211 -16.81 -32.21 -24.76
C ASN A 211 -17.02 -33.52 -25.52
N ASP A 212 -16.11 -34.47 -25.30
CA ASP A 212 -16.26 -35.86 -25.75
C ASP A 212 -16.75 -36.76 -24.60
N CYS A 213 -17.51 -36.19 -23.66
CA CYS A 213 -18.10 -36.95 -22.57
C CYS A 213 -19.30 -37.77 -23.06
N VAL A 214 -19.46 -38.94 -22.45
CA VAL A 214 -20.47 -39.92 -22.85
C VAL A 214 -21.45 -40.11 -21.69
N GLY A 215 -22.71 -39.82 -21.97
CA GLY A 215 -23.83 -39.96 -21.03
C GLY A 215 -24.63 -41.23 -21.25
N VAL A 216 -25.59 -41.49 -20.38
CA VAL A 216 -26.58 -42.57 -20.54
C VAL A 216 -27.80 -42.03 -21.27
N ARG A 217 -28.11 -42.60 -22.46
CA ARG A 217 -29.30 -42.23 -23.26
C ARG A 217 -30.54 -43.01 -22.83
N GLN A 218 -30.39 -44.30 -22.54
CA GLN A 218 -31.50 -45.16 -22.15
C GLN A 218 -31.03 -46.28 -21.23
N LEU A 219 -31.91 -46.70 -20.31
CA LEU A 219 -31.72 -47.87 -19.45
C LEU A 219 -32.83 -48.89 -19.67
N VAL A 220 -32.45 -50.17 -19.68
CA VAL A 220 -33.38 -51.30 -19.71
C VAL A 220 -32.99 -52.26 -18.59
N ALA A 221 -33.94 -52.57 -17.72
CA ALA A 221 -33.79 -53.55 -16.66
C ALA A 221 -34.43 -54.88 -17.09
N GLY A 222 -33.66 -55.96 -17.00
CA GLY A 222 -34.14 -57.34 -17.04
C GLY A 222 -34.35 -57.89 -15.63
N GLU A 223 -34.57 -59.21 -15.50
CA GLU A 223 -34.85 -59.84 -14.21
C GLU A 223 -33.66 -59.74 -13.23
N MET A 224 -32.44 -60.03 -13.69
CA MET A 224 -31.20 -59.93 -12.90
C MET A 224 -30.03 -59.27 -13.66
N HIS A 225 -30.31 -58.52 -14.71
CA HIS A 225 -29.32 -57.75 -15.47
C HIS A 225 -29.89 -56.37 -15.85
N THR A 226 -29.02 -55.42 -16.16
CA THR A 226 -29.39 -54.09 -16.64
C THR A 226 -28.45 -53.69 -17.76
N CYS A 227 -28.98 -53.04 -18.79
CA CYS A 227 -28.21 -52.52 -19.90
C CYS A 227 -28.47 -51.01 -20.05
N ALA A 228 -27.39 -50.26 -20.28
CA ALA A 228 -27.39 -48.86 -20.66
C ALA A 228 -27.00 -48.72 -22.14
N LEU A 229 -27.78 -47.93 -22.87
CA LEU A 229 -27.39 -47.40 -24.17
C LEU A 229 -26.82 -46.00 -23.95
N LEU A 230 -25.57 -45.81 -24.33
CA LEU A 230 -24.83 -44.57 -24.13
C LEU A 230 -25.08 -43.58 -25.29
N THR A 231 -24.68 -42.32 -25.10
CA THR A 231 -24.88 -41.25 -26.10
C THR A 231 -23.98 -41.39 -27.33
N ASP A 232 -22.90 -42.15 -27.23
CA ASP A 232 -21.98 -42.52 -28.31
C ASP A 232 -22.39 -43.81 -29.05
N ASP A 233 -23.63 -44.26 -28.84
CA ASP A 233 -24.20 -45.51 -29.37
C ASP A 233 -23.53 -46.81 -28.88
N THR A 234 -22.66 -46.73 -27.87
CA THR A 234 -22.13 -47.93 -27.20
C THR A 234 -23.13 -48.50 -26.20
N LEU A 235 -23.03 -49.81 -25.95
CA LEU A 235 -23.90 -50.53 -25.02
C LEU A 235 -23.07 -51.02 -23.83
N TRP A 236 -23.58 -50.82 -22.62
CA TRP A 236 -22.95 -51.30 -21.39
C TRP A 236 -23.95 -52.09 -20.56
N CYS A 237 -23.73 -53.40 -20.41
CA CYS A 237 -24.59 -54.27 -19.61
C CYS A 237 -23.86 -54.77 -18.36
N TRP A 238 -24.57 -54.87 -17.23
CA TRP A 238 -24.05 -55.43 -15.99
C TRP A 238 -25.10 -56.28 -15.28
N GLY A 239 -24.64 -57.16 -14.38
CA GLY A 239 -25.47 -58.07 -13.60
C GLY A 239 -25.20 -59.53 -13.91
N TRP A 240 -26.22 -60.37 -13.79
CA TRP A 240 -26.12 -61.81 -13.95
C TRP A 240 -25.97 -62.23 -15.41
N ASN A 241 -24.94 -63.04 -15.71
CA ASN A 241 -24.56 -63.41 -17.09
C ASN A 241 -24.50 -64.93 -17.38
N GLN A 242 -25.20 -65.81 -16.65
CA GLN A 242 -25.04 -67.26 -16.88
C GLN A 242 -25.58 -67.78 -18.23
N TYR A 243 -26.36 -66.98 -18.95
CA TYR A 243 -26.88 -67.33 -20.28
C TYR A 243 -26.38 -66.38 -21.38
N GLY A 244 -25.29 -65.64 -21.14
CA GLY A 244 -24.74 -64.69 -22.12
C GLY A 244 -25.61 -63.44 -22.34
N GLN A 245 -26.39 -63.03 -21.33
CA GLN A 245 -27.30 -61.88 -21.42
C GLN A 245 -26.58 -60.54 -21.64
N LEU A 246 -25.32 -60.43 -21.24
CA LEU A 246 -24.53 -59.21 -21.41
C LEU A 246 -23.99 -59.04 -22.83
N GLY A 247 -23.94 -60.12 -23.61
CA GLY A 247 -23.47 -60.08 -25.01
C GLY A 247 -21.98 -59.79 -25.18
N ASP A 248 -21.17 -59.97 -24.13
CA ASP A 248 -19.71 -59.74 -24.13
C ASP A 248 -18.87 -60.98 -24.52
N GLY A 249 -19.54 -62.08 -24.85
CA GLY A 249 -18.90 -63.36 -25.22
C GLY A 249 -18.58 -64.28 -24.04
N THR A 250 -19.03 -63.94 -22.82
CA THR A 250 -18.91 -64.79 -21.61
C THR A 250 -20.21 -65.47 -21.20
#